data_AF-A0A497BR28-F1
#
_entry.id   AF-A0A497BR28-F1
#
_cell.length_a   1.000
_cell.length_b   1.000
_cell.length_c   1.000
_cell.angle_alpha   90.00
_cell.angle_beta   90.00
_cell.angle_gamma   90.00
#
_symmetry.space_group_name_H-M   'P 1'
#
loop_
_entity.id
_entity.type
_entity.pdbx_description
1 polymer ?
#
loop_
_entity_poly.entity_id
_entity_poly.type
_entity_poly.pdbx_seq_one_letter_code
_entity_poly.pdbx_strand_id
1 'polypeptide(L)' 'MGKGLDGLLDFLDCPRMHWRKIRTTNAVERAFREVRQRTKSMSCFQNKASVDRIIYGIVSHLNATWKEKPLLEFTH' A
#
# COMPACT_ATOMS: atom_id res chain seq x y z
N MET A 1 -26.06 11.07 9.26
CA MET A 1 -24.96 12.05 9.17
C MET A 1 -23.71 11.44 9.77
N GLY A 2 -22.63 11.29 8.99
CA GLY A 2 -21.27 11.20 9.56
C GLY A 2 -20.57 9.85 9.75
N LYS A 3 -21.01 8.72 9.18
CA LYS A 3 -20.22 7.47 9.28
C LYS A 3 -19.00 7.53 8.36
N GLY A 4 -17.84 7.85 8.93
CA GLY A 4 -16.55 7.89 8.24
C GLY A 4 -15.80 9.22 8.32
N LEU A 5 -16.37 10.26 8.95
CA LEU A 5 -15.66 11.53 9.15
C LEU A 5 -14.53 11.38 10.17
N ASP A 6 -14.79 10.70 11.30
CA ASP A 6 -13.80 10.52 12.37
C ASP A 6 -12.53 9.85 11.83
N GLY A 7 -12.68 8.72 11.13
CA GLY A 7 -11.53 8.03 10.50
C GLY A 7 -10.84 8.80 9.38
N LEU A 8 -11.47 9.83 8.81
CA LEU A 8 -10.83 10.71 7.83
C LEU A 8 -10.00 11.81 8.49
N LEU A 9 -10.21 12.07 9.79
CA LEU A 9 -9.52 13.10 10.57
C LEU A 9 -8.38 12.54 11.42
N ASP A 10 -8.28 11.22 11.61
CA ASP A 10 -7.22 10.55 12.37
C ASP A 10 -5.79 10.96 11.95
N PHE A 11 -5.56 11.38 10.70
CA PHE A 11 -4.24 11.85 10.27
C PHE A 11 -3.80 13.16 10.94
N LEU A 12 -4.71 13.91 11.55
CA LEU A 12 -4.42 15.17 12.25
C LEU A 12 -3.61 14.95 13.53
N ASP A 13 -3.69 13.76 14.13
CA ASP A 13 -2.91 13.37 15.31
C ASP A 13 -1.43 13.14 14.99
N CYS A 14 -1.09 13.01 13.69
CA CYS A 14 0.29 12.89 13.23
C CYS A 14 0.97 14.26 13.10
N PRO A 15 2.32 14.35 13.12
CA PRO A 15 3.04 15.58 12.83
C PRO A 15 2.64 16.18 11.48
N ARG A 16 2.56 17.52 11.42
CA ARG A 16 2.15 18.27 10.21
C ARG A 16 2.96 17.92 8.95
N MET A 17 4.24 17.56 9.13
CA MET A 17 5.13 17.15 8.05
C MET A 17 4.65 15.86 7.35
N HIS A 18 3.90 15.02 8.06
CA HIS A 18 3.41 13.73 7.57
C HIS A 18 2.04 13.81 6.89
N TRP A 19 1.24 14.84 7.20
CA TRP A 19 -0.15 14.96 6.73
C TRP A 19 -0.31 14.78 5.23
N ARG A 20 0.60 15.36 4.43
CA ARG A 20 0.53 15.27 2.96
C ARG A 20 0.58 13.81 2.48
N LYS A 21 1.30 12.94 3.19
CA LYS A 21 1.48 11.53 2.85
C LYS A 21 0.37 10.66 3.45
N ILE A 22 0.05 10.86 4.73
CA ILE A 22 -0.95 10.05 5.46
C ILE A 22 -2.38 10.30 4.96
N ARG A 23 -2.73 11.54 4.60
CA ARG A 23 -4.09 11.88 4.13
C ARG A 23 -4.52 11.17 2.85
N THR A 24 -3.60 10.50 2.14
CA THR A 24 -3.88 9.86 0.85
C THR A 24 -3.53 8.39 0.85
N THR A 25 -4.33 7.58 0.17
CA THR A 25 -4.14 6.13 -0.03
C THR A 25 -3.24 5.78 -1.22
N ASN A 26 -2.56 6.77 -1.82
CA ASN A 26 -1.77 6.63 -3.05
C ASN A 26 -0.72 5.49 -3.03
N ALA A 27 -0.10 5.25 -1.88
CA ALA A 27 0.90 4.18 -1.74
C ALA A 27 0.26 2.79 -1.83
N VAL A 28 -0.86 2.60 -1.12
CA VAL A 28 -1.62 1.35 -1.08
C VAL A 28 -2.28 1.09 -2.45
N GLU A 29 -2.88 2.11 -3.05
CA GLU A 29 -3.49 2.01 -4.39
C GLU A 29 -2.46 1.63 -5.47
N ARG A 30 -1.24 2.17 -5.38
CA ARG A 30 -0.14 1.80 -6.28
C ARG A 30 0.26 0.33 -6.10
N ALA A 31 0.37 -0.16 -4.87
CA ALA A 31 0.66 -1.57 -4.60
C ALA A 31 -0.42 -2.49 -5.19
N PHE A 32 -1.70 -2.18 -4.99
CA PHE A 32 -2.80 -2.95 -5.58
C PHE A 32 -2.83 -2.89 -7.11
N ARG A 33 -2.47 -1.74 -7.69
CA ARG A 33 -2.34 -1.60 -9.14
C ARG A 33 -1.27 -2.55 -9.70
N GLU A 34 -0.14 -2.71 -9.02
CA GLU A 34 0.90 -3.66 -9.44
C GLU A 34 0.42 -5.12 -9.39
N VAL A 35 -0.28 -5.50 -8.32
CA VAL A 35 -0.92 -6.81 -8.22
C VAL A 35 -1.85 -7.03 -9.40
N ARG A 36 -2.79 -6.10 -9.62
CA ARG A 36 -3.77 -6.20 -10.71
C ARG A 36 -3.12 -6.25 -12.09
N GLN A 37 -2.04 -5.51 -12.31
CA GLN A 37 -1.31 -5.52 -13.58
C GLN A 37 -0.65 -6.87 -13.85
N ARG A 38 -0.04 -7.50 -12.83
CA ARG A 38 0.64 -8.80 -12.99
C ARG A 38 -0.33 -9.97 -13.08
N THR A 39 -1.52 -9.85 -12.49
CA THR A 39 -2.57 -10.86 -12.62
C THR A 39 -3.49 -10.63 -13.83
N LYS A 40 -3.36 -9.51 -14.56
CA LYS A 40 -4.24 -9.14 -15.68
C LYS A 40 -4.29 -10.20 -16.79
N SER A 41 -3.17 -10.86 -17.08
CA SER A 41 -3.08 -11.90 -18.11
C SER A 41 -3.52 -13.29 -17.62
N MET A 42 -3.78 -13.45 -16.32
CA MET A 42 -4.12 -14.73 -15.71
C MET A 42 -5.64 -14.86 -15.67
N SER A 43 -6.23 -15.69 -16.52
CA SER A 43 -7.69 -15.84 -16.61
C SER A 43 -8.29 -16.55 -15.39
N CYS A 44 -7.54 -17.48 -14.79
CA CYS A 44 -7.91 -18.21 -13.59
C CYS A 44 -6.68 -18.72 -12.85
N PHE A 45 -6.78 -18.82 -11.52
CA PHE A 45 -5.76 -19.46 -10.70
C PHE A 45 -6.23 -20.85 -10.32
N GLN A 46 -5.42 -21.86 -10.62
CA GLN A 46 -5.73 -23.27 -10.31
C GLN A 46 -5.58 -23.59 -8.82
N ASN A 47 -4.80 -22.80 -8.06
CA ASN A 47 -4.54 -23.01 -6.63
C ASN A 47 -4.33 -21.68 -5.91
N LYS A 48 -4.94 -21.51 -4.73
CA LYS A 48 -4.74 -20.36 -3.82
C LYS A 48 -3.26 -20.12 -3.51
N ALA A 49 -2.47 -21.17 -3.31
CA ALA A 49 -1.02 -21.06 -3.06
C ALA A 49 -0.26 -20.42 -4.22
N SER A 50 -0.79 -20.47 -5.46
CA SER A 50 -0.18 -19.75 -6.59
C SER A 50 -0.41 -18.25 -6.50
N VAL A 51 -1.60 -17.83 -6.09
CA VAL A 51 -1.95 -16.42 -5.87
C VAL A 51 -1.12 -15.84 -4.73
N ASP A 52 -1.06 -16.57 -3.61
CA ASP A 52 -0.33 -16.14 -2.42
C ASP A 52 1.15 -15.88 -2.74
N ARG A 53 1.78 -16.73 -3.56
CA ARG A 53 3.18 -16.53 -4.02
C ARG A 53 3.37 -15.27 -4.86
N ILE A 54 2.43 -14.95 -5.74
CA ILE A 54 2.50 -13.75 -6.58
C ILE A 54 2.34 -12.50 -5.73
N ILE A 55 1.34 -12.48 -4.85
CA ILE A 55 1.10 -11.36 -3.94
C ILE A 55 2.32 -11.16 -3.04
N TYR A 56 2.83 -12.24 -2.43
CA TYR A 56 4.03 -12.20 -1.60
C TYR A 56 5.25 -11.65 -2.35
N GLY A 57 5.49 -12.11 -3.58
CA GLY A 57 6.60 -11.62 -4.40
C GLY A 57 6.51 -10.12 -4.69
N ILE A 58 5.31 -9.60 -4.96
CA ILE A 58 5.09 -8.17 -5.21
C ILE A 58 5.31 -7.35 -3.93
N VAL A 59 4.67 -7.75 -2.82
CA VAL A 59 4.79 -7.05 -1.54
C VAL A 59 6.23 -7.07 -1.04
N SER A 60 6.92 -8.20 -1.15
CA SER A 60 8.33 -8.32 -0.78
C SER A 60 9.22 -7.42 -1.62
N HIS A 61 8.96 -7.30 -2.92
CA HIS A 61 9.71 -6.41 -3.81
C HIS A 61 9.49 -4.93 -3.49
N LEU A 62 8.23 -4.54 -3.22
CA LEU A 62 7.89 -3.19 -2.79
C LEU A 62 8.56 -2.85 -1.46
N ASN A 63 8.54 -3.78 -0.50
CA ASN A 63 9.17 -3.60 0.80
C ASN A 63 10.69 -3.41 0.67
N ALA A 64 11.36 -4.21 -0.18
CA ALA A 64 12.78 -4.03 -0.47
C ALA A 64 13.07 -2.64 -1.06
N THR A 65 12.28 -2.23 -2.07
CA THR A 65 12.42 -0.91 -2.72
C THR A 65 12.23 0.26 -1.73
N TRP A 66 11.26 0.15 -0.82
CA TRP A 66 11.00 1.18 0.19
C TRP A 66 12.08 1.21 1.27
N LYS A 67 12.67 0.06 1.61
CA LYS A 67 13.80 -0.02 2.53
C LYS A 67 15.04 0.71 2.00
N GLU A 68 15.28 0.67 0.68
CA GLU A 68 16.37 1.41 0.04
C GLU A 68 16.14 2.93 -0.01
N LYS A 69 14.86 3.36 0.04
CA LYS A 69 14.46 4.76 -0.05
C LYS A 69 13.58 5.15 1.14
N PRO A 70 14.15 5.14 2.36
CA PRO A 70 13.39 5.44 3.56
C PRO A 70 12.88 6.88 3.51
N LEU A 71 11.69 7.08 4.06
CA LEU A 71 11.20 8.43 4.30
C LEU A 71 11.90 8.96 5.53
N LEU A 72 12.84 9.89 5.34
CA LEU A 72 13.60 10.53 6.42
C LEU A 72 12.67 11.10 7.51
N GLU A 73 11.52 11.63 7.11
CA GLU A 73 10.45 12.12 7.98
C GLU A 73 9.92 11.08 8.98
N PHE A 74 10.05 9.79 8.69
CA PHE A 74 9.49 8.68 9.48
C PHE A 74 10.56 7.73 10.04
N THR A 75 11.84 7.99 9.75
CA THR A 75 12.95 7.12 10.12
C THR A 75 13.88 7.91 11.03
N HIS A 76 14.01 7.47 12.28
CA HIS A 76 14.95 8.01 13.27
C HIS A 76 16.22 7.17 13.34
#